data_AF-A0A5D4TS18-F1
#
_entry.id   AF-A0A5D4TS18-F1
#
_cell.length_a   1.000
_cell.length_b   1.000
_cell.length_c   1.000
_cell.angle_alpha   90.00
_cell.angle_beta   90.00
_cell.angle_gamma   90.00
#
_symmetry.space_group_name_H-M   'P 1'
#
loop_
_entity.id
_entity.type
_entity.pdbx_description
1 polymer ?
#
loop_
_entity_poly.entity_id
_entity_poly.type
_entity_poly.pdbx_seq_one_letter_code
_entity_poly.pdbx_strand_id
1 'polypeptide(L)'
;MNLIDKKVTHKRFGMGSIVKHNDTVIEIHFASENKKFVYPDVFGEHLEIHDQNAANSLEEIIQQKELEQKEEELKKEEEKKLQRKYQELRLGHEKLMRNHKLHPESQMVTWCDTEEQNTVFSEWKVSSGAIKSGANKGKPNKPIRLHQNSAVLLTEIDSSKPEQDRRILGAFMVKDGFIGKLCEDGLIPAHEEYRLQLTEQEADQMLFWKYYVNEKSPDKMTWNTGKYRYFDNVWMAQILQDIVSLKSDPEEQKQAQQFLDHFCRMNQIIEQDLPKPNGALMRS
;
A
#
# COMPACT_ATOMS: atom_id res chain seq x y z
N MET A 1 -25.40 -10.01 -41.30
CA MET A 1 -25.67 -9.72 -42.74
C MET A 1 -25.69 -11.03 -43.53
N ASN A 2 -26.56 -11.19 -44.54
CA ASN A 2 -26.47 -12.30 -45.48
C ASN A 2 -25.55 -11.93 -46.67
N LEU A 3 -24.51 -12.73 -46.84
CA LEU A 3 -23.49 -12.58 -47.89
C LEU A 3 -23.58 -13.64 -48.98
N ILE A 4 -24.43 -14.65 -48.80
CA ILE A 4 -24.61 -15.76 -49.76
C ILE A 4 -25.10 -15.20 -51.09
N ASP A 5 -24.59 -15.77 -52.18
CA ASP A 5 -24.86 -15.43 -53.58
C ASP A 5 -24.39 -14.04 -54.05
N LYS A 6 -23.75 -13.24 -53.17
CA LYS A 6 -23.15 -11.97 -53.57
C LYS A 6 -21.89 -12.19 -54.41
N LYS A 7 -21.76 -11.39 -55.48
CA LYS A 7 -20.58 -11.40 -56.36
C LYS A 7 -19.43 -10.64 -55.73
N VAL A 8 -18.24 -11.20 -55.86
CA VAL A 8 -16.99 -10.63 -55.35
C VAL A 8 -15.88 -10.76 -56.40
N THR A 9 -14.88 -9.90 -56.33
CA THR A 9 -13.64 -10.01 -57.11
C THR A 9 -12.47 -10.20 -56.16
N HIS A 10 -11.75 -11.30 -56.29
CA HIS A 10 -10.47 -11.51 -55.62
C HIS A 10 -9.32 -11.07 -56.52
N LYS A 11 -8.33 -10.35 -55.97
CA LYS A 11 -7.18 -9.82 -56.76
C LYS A 11 -6.43 -10.88 -57.57
N ARG A 12 -6.39 -12.14 -57.10
CA ARG A 12 -5.70 -13.26 -57.78
C ARG A 12 -6.62 -14.27 -58.47
N PHE A 13 -7.83 -14.46 -57.97
CA PHE A 13 -8.72 -15.56 -58.43
C PHE A 13 -9.84 -15.05 -59.33
N GLY A 14 -9.92 -13.73 -59.55
CA GLY A 14 -10.92 -13.11 -60.39
C GLY A 14 -12.29 -13.10 -59.73
N MET A 15 -13.33 -13.15 -60.55
CA MET A 15 -14.72 -13.08 -60.10
C MET A 15 -15.17 -14.40 -59.47
N GLY A 16 -15.86 -14.32 -58.34
CA GLY A 16 -16.46 -15.46 -57.67
C GLY A 16 -17.80 -15.10 -57.01
N SER A 17 -18.49 -16.11 -56.51
CA SER A 17 -19.72 -15.95 -55.71
C SER A 17 -19.54 -16.56 -54.33
N ILE A 18 -20.07 -15.88 -53.32
CA ILE A 18 -20.01 -16.37 -51.94
C ILE A 18 -21.02 -17.52 -51.76
N VAL A 19 -20.53 -18.70 -51.40
CA VAL A 19 -21.34 -19.91 -51.25
C VAL A 19 -21.57 -20.31 -49.80
N LYS A 20 -20.67 -19.93 -48.88
CA LYS A 20 -20.86 -20.09 -47.43
C LYS A 20 -20.22 -18.93 -46.68
N HIS A 21 -20.79 -18.58 -45.53
CA HIS A 21 -20.29 -17.53 -44.66
C HIS A 21 -20.63 -17.86 -43.21
N ASN A 22 -19.66 -17.68 -42.31
CA ASN A 22 -19.85 -17.65 -40.87
C ASN A 22 -18.98 -16.53 -40.26
N ASP A 23 -18.99 -16.38 -38.94
CA ASP A 23 -18.34 -15.27 -38.24
C ASP A 23 -16.80 -15.22 -38.37
N THR A 24 -16.15 -16.28 -38.88
CA THR A 24 -14.69 -16.39 -38.97
C THR A 24 -14.17 -16.68 -40.38
N VAL A 25 -15.00 -17.27 -41.24
CA VAL A 25 -14.60 -17.79 -42.54
C VAL A 25 -15.68 -17.54 -43.58
N ILE A 26 -15.25 -17.12 -44.77
CA ILE A 26 -16.07 -17.02 -45.97
C ILE A 26 -15.56 -18.00 -47.04
N GLU A 27 -16.48 -18.72 -47.68
CA GLU A 27 -16.19 -19.65 -48.78
C GLU A 27 -16.74 -19.07 -50.08
N ILE A 28 -15.86 -18.98 -51.08
CA ILE A 28 -16.13 -18.32 -52.36
C ILE A 28 -15.88 -19.34 -53.47
N HIS A 29 -16.87 -19.53 -54.33
CA HIS A 29 -16.75 -20.34 -55.54
C HIS A 29 -16.22 -19.47 -56.67
N PHE A 30 -15.03 -19.82 -57.17
CA PHE A 30 -14.45 -19.26 -58.39
C PHE A 30 -14.67 -20.22 -59.56
N ALA A 31 -14.23 -19.83 -60.77
CA ALA A 31 -14.49 -20.54 -62.02
C ALA A 31 -14.27 -22.07 -61.99
N SER A 32 -13.34 -22.58 -61.17
CA SER A 32 -13.02 -24.01 -61.09
C SER A 32 -12.95 -24.58 -59.68
N GLU A 33 -12.98 -23.76 -58.62
CA GLU A 33 -12.74 -24.23 -57.25
C GLU A 33 -13.36 -23.35 -56.18
N ASN A 34 -13.65 -23.94 -55.01
CA ASN A 34 -14.02 -23.22 -53.80
C ASN A 34 -12.77 -22.90 -52.99
N LYS A 35 -12.65 -21.65 -52.54
CA LYS A 35 -11.62 -21.27 -51.56
C LYS A 35 -12.23 -20.62 -50.34
N LYS A 36 -11.58 -20.85 -49.19
CA LYS A 36 -11.94 -20.29 -47.90
C LYS A 36 -10.98 -19.16 -47.54
N PHE A 37 -11.51 -18.08 -47.01
CA PHE A 37 -10.75 -16.92 -46.54
C PHE A 37 -11.22 -16.50 -45.16
N VAL A 38 -10.36 -15.77 -44.45
CA VAL A 38 -10.67 -15.22 -43.12
C VAL A 38 -11.65 -14.07 -43.26
N TYR A 39 -12.76 -14.12 -42.53
CA TYR A 39 -13.76 -13.08 -42.47
C TYR A 39 -13.60 -12.25 -41.18
N PRO A 40 -13.81 -10.92 -41.21
CA PRO A 40 -13.98 -10.04 -42.37
C PRO A 40 -12.65 -9.65 -43.06
N ASP A 41 -11.50 -10.09 -42.55
CA ASP A 41 -10.16 -9.55 -42.90
C ASP A 41 -9.75 -9.69 -44.37
N VAL A 42 -10.34 -10.62 -45.13
CA VAL A 42 -10.08 -10.76 -46.57
C VAL A 42 -10.64 -9.58 -47.38
N PHE A 43 -11.69 -8.92 -46.89
CA PHE A 43 -12.32 -7.78 -47.53
C PHE A 43 -11.47 -6.52 -47.34
N GLY A 44 -11.38 -5.68 -48.37
CA GLY A 44 -10.52 -4.49 -48.39
C GLY A 44 -9.20 -4.73 -49.12
N GLU A 45 -8.30 -5.57 -48.57
CA GLU A 45 -6.99 -5.80 -49.20
C GLU A 45 -7.01 -6.81 -50.34
N HIS A 46 -7.88 -7.83 -50.31
CA HIS A 46 -7.80 -8.96 -51.22
C HIS A 46 -9.10 -9.26 -51.96
N LEU A 47 -10.23 -8.80 -51.43
CA LEU A 47 -11.55 -9.07 -51.96
C LEU A 47 -12.43 -7.81 -51.97
N GLU A 48 -13.03 -7.54 -53.13
CA GLU A 48 -14.02 -6.47 -53.33
C GLU A 48 -15.40 -7.08 -53.57
N ILE A 49 -16.43 -6.56 -52.90
CA ILE A 49 -17.83 -6.97 -53.12
C ILE A 49 -18.53 -5.97 -54.03
N HIS A 50 -19.37 -6.47 -54.94
CA HIS A 50 -20.07 -5.61 -55.91
C HIS A 50 -21.41 -5.06 -55.38
N ASP A 51 -21.90 -5.58 -54.26
CA ASP A 51 -23.14 -5.12 -53.64
C ASP A 51 -22.85 -3.91 -52.74
N GLN A 52 -23.36 -2.74 -53.12
CA GLN A 52 -23.04 -1.47 -52.43
C GLN A 52 -23.53 -1.45 -50.97
N ASN A 53 -24.68 -2.04 -50.67
CA ASN A 53 -25.19 -2.10 -49.31
C ASN A 53 -24.32 -3.03 -48.46
N ALA A 54 -23.90 -4.16 -49.03
CA ALA A 54 -22.99 -5.10 -48.40
C ALA A 54 -21.60 -4.52 -48.17
N ALA A 55 -21.10 -3.72 -49.13
CA ALA A 55 -19.81 -3.05 -49.04
C ALA A 55 -19.80 -2.07 -47.86
N ASN A 56 -20.81 -1.22 -47.74
CA ASN A 56 -20.91 -0.27 -46.63
C ASN A 56 -20.99 -0.98 -45.26
N SER A 57 -21.82 -2.03 -45.15
CA SER A 57 -21.89 -2.82 -43.91
C SER A 57 -20.59 -3.57 -43.59
N LEU A 58 -19.82 -4.01 -44.59
CA LEU A 58 -18.51 -4.64 -44.36
C LEU A 58 -17.48 -3.63 -43.89
N GLU A 59 -17.50 -2.42 -44.45
CA GLU A 59 -16.60 -1.34 -44.03
C GLU A 59 -16.82 -0.98 -42.56
N GLU A 60 -18.07 -0.87 -42.11
CA GLU A 60 -18.41 -0.66 -40.69
C GLU A 60 -17.88 -1.80 -39.80
N ILE A 61 -18.05 -3.07 -40.23
CA ILE A 61 -17.58 -4.24 -39.49
C ILE A 61 -16.04 -4.26 -39.40
N ILE A 62 -15.33 -3.91 -40.48
CA ILE A 62 -13.86 -3.86 -40.50
C ILE A 62 -13.36 -2.75 -39.58
N GLN A 63 -13.93 -1.54 -39.68
CA GLN A 63 -13.58 -0.42 -38.81
C GLN A 63 -13.80 -0.74 -37.33
N GLN A 64 -14.93 -1.39 -36.99
CA GLN A 64 -15.20 -1.83 -35.63
C GLN A 64 -14.15 -2.83 -35.15
N LYS A 65 -13.81 -3.83 -35.97
CA LYS A 65 -12.79 -4.84 -35.64
C LYS A 65 -11.39 -4.23 -35.46
N GLU A 66 -11.00 -3.27 -36.29
CA GLU A 66 -9.74 -2.53 -36.12
C GLU A 66 -9.70 -1.74 -34.82
N LEU A 67 -10.83 -1.12 -34.46
CA LEU A 67 -10.96 -0.34 -33.22
C LEU A 67 -10.87 -1.25 -31.99
N GLU A 68 -11.56 -2.40 -32.02
CA GLU A 68 -11.46 -3.45 -31.00
C GLU A 68 -10.03 -3.99 -30.86
N GLN A 69 -9.32 -4.24 -31.97
CA GLN A 69 -7.93 -4.68 -31.94
C GLN A 69 -7.00 -3.63 -31.32
N LYS A 70 -7.14 -2.36 -31.70
CA LYS A 70 -6.37 -1.25 -31.11
C LYS A 70 -6.64 -1.12 -29.61
N GLU A 71 -7.89 -1.23 -29.18
CA GLU A 71 -8.24 -1.23 -27.75
C GLU A 71 -7.62 -2.42 -27.00
N GLU A 72 -7.61 -3.62 -27.61
CA GLU A 72 -7.00 -4.80 -27.00
C GLU A 72 -5.47 -4.69 -26.90
N GLU A 73 -4.81 -4.13 -27.92
CA GLU A 73 -3.38 -3.85 -27.89
C GLU A 73 -3.02 -2.80 -26.82
N LEU A 74 -3.81 -1.72 -26.72
CA LEU A 74 -3.66 -0.72 -25.68
C LEU A 74 -3.79 -1.34 -24.28
N LYS A 75 -4.83 -2.16 -24.05
CA LYS A 75 -5.02 -2.89 -22.78
C LYS A 75 -3.82 -3.81 -22.47
N LYS A 76 -3.35 -4.59 -23.44
CA LYS A 76 -2.16 -5.45 -23.29
C LYS A 76 -0.89 -4.65 -22.99
N GLU A 77 -0.74 -3.47 -23.58
CA GLU A 77 0.40 -2.59 -23.32
C GLU A 77 0.34 -1.96 -21.91
N GLU A 78 -0.85 -1.52 -21.48
CA GLU A 78 -1.11 -1.03 -20.13
C GLU A 78 -0.86 -2.10 -19.07
N GLU A 79 -1.33 -3.33 -19.29
CA GLU A 79 -1.07 -4.49 -18.43
C GLU A 79 0.45 -4.79 -18.33
N LYS A 80 1.17 -4.79 -19.47
CA LYS A 80 2.63 -4.96 -19.48
C LYS A 80 3.34 -3.85 -18.72
N LYS A 81 2.91 -2.59 -18.89
CA LYS A 81 3.47 -1.44 -18.15
C LYS A 81 3.22 -1.58 -16.65
N LEU A 82 2.01 -1.97 -16.26
CA LEU A 82 1.65 -2.21 -14.87
C LEU A 82 2.48 -3.35 -14.26
N GLN A 83 2.64 -4.46 -14.99
CA GLN A 83 3.42 -5.61 -14.56
C GLN A 83 4.90 -5.25 -14.36
N ARG A 84 5.50 -4.50 -15.30
CA ARG A 84 6.88 -3.99 -15.17
C ARG A 84 7.03 -3.10 -13.94
N LYS A 85 6.11 -2.14 -13.75
CA LYS A 85 6.10 -1.26 -12.57
C LYS A 85 6.01 -2.07 -11.27
N TYR A 86 5.18 -3.10 -11.23
CA TYR A 86 5.06 -3.98 -10.06
C TYR A 86 6.37 -4.76 -9.79
N GLN A 87 7.01 -5.29 -10.83
CA GLN A 87 8.31 -5.98 -10.70
C GLN A 87 9.41 -5.05 -10.19
N GLU A 88 9.48 -3.82 -10.69
CA GLU A 88 10.45 -2.83 -10.24
C GLU A 88 10.24 -2.45 -8.76
N LEU A 89 8.99 -2.23 -8.35
CA LEU A 89 8.62 -1.96 -6.96
C LEU A 89 9.02 -3.13 -6.05
N ARG A 90 8.74 -4.37 -6.47
CA ARG A 90 9.12 -5.57 -5.73
C ARG A 90 10.63 -5.70 -5.57
N LEU A 91 11.40 -5.54 -6.65
CA LEU A 91 12.87 -5.59 -6.60
C LEU A 91 13.44 -4.47 -5.71
N GLY A 92 12.84 -3.27 -5.76
CA GLY A 92 13.20 -2.17 -4.88
C GLY A 92 12.95 -2.50 -3.41
N HIS A 93 11.79 -3.07 -3.11
CA HIS A 93 11.41 -3.54 -1.78
C HIS A 93 12.37 -4.62 -1.27
N GLU A 94 12.67 -5.65 -2.06
CA GLU A 94 13.58 -6.75 -1.68
C GLU A 94 14.99 -6.23 -1.37
N LYS A 95 15.50 -5.27 -2.16
CA LYS A 95 16.81 -4.64 -1.91
C LYS A 95 16.85 -3.85 -0.60
N LEU A 96 15.80 -3.08 -0.31
CA LEU A 96 15.72 -2.31 0.94
C LEU A 96 15.64 -3.24 2.15
N MET A 97 14.86 -4.31 2.07
CA MET A 97 14.77 -5.33 3.12
C MET A 97 16.13 -5.98 3.41
N ARG A 98 16.84 -6.41 2.36
CA ARG A 98 18.13 -7.09 2.51
C ARG A 98 19.21 -6.20 3.11
N ASN A 99 19.16 -4.90 2.81
CA ASN A 99 20.14 -3.92 3.29
C ASN A 99 19.71 -3.23 4.59
N HIS A 100 18.57 -3.62 5.18
CA HIS A 100 18.08 -3.02 6.41
C HIS A 100 19.03 -3.33 7.56
N LYS A 101 19.40 -2.28 8.29
CA LYS A 101 20.17 -2.37 9.54
C LYS A 101 19.32 -1.78 10.65
N LEU A 102 19.25 -2.48 11.78
CA LEU A 102 18.53 -1.99 12.95
C LEU A 102 19.15 -0.67 13.42
N HIS A 103 18.34 0.39 13.35
CA HIS A 103 18.69 1.69 13.91
C HIS A 103 18.28 1.69 15.40
N PRO A 104 19.09 2.23 16.32
CA PRO A 104 18.75 2.24 17.75
C PRO A 104 17.48 3.04 18.05
N GLU A 105 17.21 4.08 17.28
CA GLU A 105 16.00 4.92 17.34
C GLU A 105 15.08 4.69 16.13
N SER A 106 14.54 3.48 15.97
CA SER A 106 13.61 3.14 14.88
C SER A 106 12.16 3.05 15.30
N GLN A 107 11.81 3.50 16.51
CA GLN A 107 10.44 3.49 17.00
C GLN A 107 9.81 4.86 16.79
N MET A 108 8.50 4.92 16.59
CA MET A 108 7.78 6.19 16.42
C MET A 108 6.84 6.44 17.59
N VAL A 109 6.91 7.62 18.19
CA VAL A 109 5.85 8.11 19.07
C VAL A 109 5.09 9.21 18.35
N THR A 110 3.77 9.14 18.37
CA THR A 110 2.90 10.14 17.74
C THR A 110 1.92 10.72 18.75
N TRP A 111 1.59 11.99 18.54
CA TRP A 111 0.52 12.65 19.26
C TRP A 111 -0.80 12.39 18.53
N CYS A 112 -1.75 11.75 19.22
CA CYS A 112 -3.11 11.51 18.79
C CYS A 112 -4.04 12.51 19.50
N ASP A 113 -4.71 13.37 18.74
CA ASP A 113 -5.79 14.19 19.31
C ASP A 113 -7.08 13.37 19.45
N THR A 114 -8.08 13.93 20.14
CA THR A 114 -9.34 13.24 20.47
C THR A 114 -10.12 12.83 19.22
N GLU A 115 -10.04 13.60 18.13
CA GLU A 115 -10.73 13.28 16.87
C GLU A 115 -10.05 12.09 16.18
N GLU A 116 -8.72 12.05 16.20
CA GLU A 116 -7.95 10.97 15.61
C GLU A 116 -8.06 9.65 16.38
N GLN A 117 -8.22 9.67 17.70
CA GLN A 117 -8.22 8.45 18.53
C GLN A 117 -9.23 7.41 18.05
N ASN A 118 -10.46 7.85 17.78
CA ASN A 118 -11.51 6.96 17.30
C ASN A 118 -11.12 6.31 15.96
N THR A 119 -10.53 7.10 15.06
CA THR A 119 -10.07 6.62 13.75
C THR A 119 -8.87 5.67 13.88
N VAL A 120 -7.91 6.00 14.75
CA VAL A 120 -6.70 5.20 14.96
C VAL A 120 -7.04 3.83 15.54
N PHE A 121 -7.92 3.73 16.55
CA PHE A 121 -8.26 2.45 17.15
C PHE A 121 -9.30 1.64 16.36
N SER A 122 -10.07 2.28 15.48
CA SER A 122 -10.98 1.56 14.57
C SER A 122 -10.27 1.05 13.32
N GLU A 123 -9.43 1.88 12.69
CA GLU A 123 -8.74 1.52 11.44
C GLU A 123 -7.34 0.93 11.64
N TRP A 124 -6.76 1.11 12.84
CA TRP A 124 -5.39 0.72 13.17
C TRP A 124 -4.36 1.27 12.18
N LYS A 125 -4.47 2.58 11.91
CA LYS A 125 -3.57 3.34 11.06
C LYS A 125 -3.33 4.71 11.67
N VAL A 126 -2.12 5.23 11.52
CA VAL A 126 -1.81 6.62 11.90
C VAL A 126 -1.25 7.40 10.73
N SER A 127 -1.50 8.71 10.73
CA SER A 127 -0.85 9.64 9.82
C SER A 127 0.46 10.17 10.41
N SER A 128 1.51 10.17 9.61
CA SER A 128 2.78 10.84 9.90
C SER A 128 2.70 12.38 9.79
N GLY A 129 1.54 12.90 9.39
CA GLY A 129 1.28 14.32 9.16
C GLY A 129 1.88 14.86 7.85
N ALA A 130 1.69 16.15 7.61
CA ALA A 130 2.19 16.84 6.43
C ALA A 130 3.44 17.70 6.74
N ILE A 131 4.28 17.86 5.73
CA ILE A 131 5.45 18.74 5.78
C ILE A 131 4.98 20.20 5.94
N LYS A 132 5.43 20.87 7.00
CA LYS A 132 4.93 22.22 7.37
C LYS A 132 5.60 23.37 6.61
N SER A 133 6.76 23.15 5.97
CA SER A 133 7.56 24.21 5.35
C SER A 133 8.43 23.72 4.18
N GLY A 134 9.01 24.66 3.43
CA GLY A 134 9.90 24.37 2.29
C GLY A 134 9.17 23.99 1.00
N ALA A 135 9.92 23.57 -0.02
CA ALA A 135 9.40 23.26 -1.35
C ALA A 135 8.40 22.08 -1.38
N ASN A 136 8.40 21.23 -0.35
CA ASN A 136 7.50 20.09 -0.22
C ASN A 136 6.36 20.32 0.78
N LYS A 137 6.10 21.58 1.17
CA LYS A 137 5.00 21.91 2.08
C LYS A 137 3.68 21.31 1.62
N GLY A 138 2.94 20.70 2.55
CA GLY A 138 1.65 20.05 2.29
C GLY A 138 1.75 18.59 1.85
N LYS A 139 2.91 18.10 1.39
CA LYS A 139 3.08 16.68 1.08
C LYS A 139 3.15 15.84 2.37
N PRO A 140 2.74 14.56 2.34
CA PRO A 140 2.89 13.67 3.48
C PRO A 140 4.35 13.54 3.93
N ASN A 141 4.55 13.42 5.24
CA ASN A 141 5.86 13.20 5.82
C ASN A 141 6.22 11.71 5.75
N LYS A 142 7.38 11.35 5.20
CA LYS A 142 7.76 9.93 5.12
C LYS A 142 8.40 9.51 6.43
N PRO A 143 7.88 8.48 7.13
CA PRO A 143 8.48 7.97 8.35
C PRO A 143 9.71 7.09 8.02
N ILE A 144 10.75 7.68 7.42
CA ILE A 144 11.89 6.98 6.79
C ILE A 144 12.65 5.98 7.67
N ARG A 145 12.58 6.10 9.01
CA ARG A 145 13.25 5.16 9.92
C ARG A 145 12.38 3.95 10.27
N LEU A 146 11.08 4.00 9.97
CA LEU A 146 10.18 2.90 10.25
C LEU A 146 10.37 1.77 9.26
N HIS A 147 10.35 0.56 9.81
CA HIS A 147 10.45 -0.68 9.09
C HIS A 147 9.62 -1.74 9.84
N GLN A 148 9.59 -2.99 9.37
CA GLN A 148 8.82 -4.05 10.02
C GLN A 148 9.21 -4.35 11.49
N ASN A 149 10.40 -3.93 11.95
CA ASN A 149 10.80 -4.06 13.37
C ASN A 149 10.31 -2.90 14.24
N SER A 150 9.66 -1.91 13.64
CA SER A 150 9.22 -0.70 14.32
C SER A 150 7.82 -0.88 14.92
N ALA A 151 7.61 -0.21 16.04
CA ALA A 151 6.36 0.00 16.70
C ALA A 151 6.03 1.51 16.71
N VAL A 152 4.73 1.78 16.78
CA VAL A 152 4.15 3.10 16.92
C VAL A 152 3.52 3.20 18.30
N LEU A 153 3.97 4.18 19.08
CA LEU A 153 3.43 4.54 20.38
C LEU A 153 2.43 5.69 20.20
N LEU A 154 1.21 5.50 20.70
CA LEU A 154 0.15 6.49 20.67
C LEU A 154 0.16 7.24 22.01
N THR A 155 0.24 8.56 21.95
CA THR A 155 0.21 9.41 23.14
C THR A 155 -0.77 10.54 22.96
N GLU A 156 -1.26 11.06 24.08
CA GLU A 156 -2.01 12.29 24.08
C GLU A 156 -1.64 13.16 25.26
N ILE A 157 -2.09 14.40 25.17
CA ILE A 157 -2.10 15.33 26.28
C ILE A 157 -3.47 15.98 26.35
N ASP A 158 -4.06 15.93 27.55
CA ASP A 158 -5.21 16.77 27.86
C ASP A 158 -4.78 18.23 27.73
N SER A 159 -5.47 19.00 26.89
CA SER A 159 -5.21 20.42 26.65
C SER A 159 -5.15 21.29 27.92
N SER A 160 -5.74 20.83 29.03
CA SER A 160 -5.73 21.50 30.33
C SER A 160 -4.53 21.14 31.21
N LYS A 161 -3.79 20.08 30.87
CA LYS A 161 -2.68 19.53 31.67
C LYS A 161 -1.30 19.96 31.12
N PRO A 162 -0.27 20.02 31.98
CA PRO A 162 1.10 20.27 31.56
C PRO A 162 1.69 19.11 30.74
N GLU A 163 2.69 19.41 29.90
CA GLU A 163 3.33 18.45 28.99
C GLU A 163 3.87 17.19 29.69
N GLN A 164 4.31 17.31 30.94
CA GLN A 164 4.80 16.20 31.77
C GLN A 164 3.74 15.10 31.99
N ASP A 165 2.45 15.45 31.93
CA ASP A 165 1.32 14.53 32.14
C ASP A 165 0.90 13.82 30.83
N ARG A 166 1.69 13.93 29.75
CA ARG A 166 1.45 13.20 28.51
C ARG A 166 1.34 11.71 28.81
N ARG A 167 0.19 11.13 28.48
CA ARG A 167 -0.15 9.73 28.73
C ARG A 167 -0.07 8.89 27.48
N ILE A 168 0.28 7.63 27.65
CA ILE A 168 0.31 6.61 26.60
C ILE A 168 -1.09 6.02 26.47
N LEU A 169 -1.60 5.95 25.25
CA LEU A 169 -2.92 5.40 24.93
C LEU A 169 -2.86 3.96 24.42
N GLY A 170 -1.72 3.55 23.88
CA GLY A 170 -1.55 2.24 23.29
C GLY A 170 -0.35 2.20 22.36
N ALA A 171 -0.18 1.05 21.72
CA ALA A 171 0.91 0.84 20.78
C ALA A 171 0.53 -0.21 19.73
N PHE A 172 1.24 -0.21 18.61
CA PHE A 172 1.17 -1.29 17.64
C PHE A 172 2.49 -1.49 16.89
N MET A 173 2.81 -2.72 16.51
CA MET A 173 3.83 -2.99 15.50
C MET A 173 3.38 -2.49 14.15
N VAL A 174 4.27 -1.93 13.37
CA VAL A 174 3.97 -1.57 11.98
C VAL A 174 3.72 -2.86 11.16
N LYS A 175 2.81 -2.78 10.19
CA LYS A 175 2.44 -3.90 9.30
C LYS A 175 3.66 -4.59 8.68
N ASP A 176 3.56 -5.90 8.49
CA ASP A 176 4.57 -6.70 7.79
C ASP A 176 4.95 -6.12 6.42
N GLY A 177 6.25 -6.16 6.13
CA GLY A 177 6.82 -5.63 4.89
C GLY A 177 6.78 -4.10 4.77
N PHE A 178 6.27 -3.36 5.77
CA PHE A 178 6.28 -1.91 5.70
C PHE A 178 7.70 -1.35 5.68
N ILE A 179 7.92 -0.41 4.76
CA ILE A 179 9.17 0.34 4.63
C ILE A 179 8.80 1.82 4.57
N GLY A 180 9.10 2.55 5.64
CA GLY A 180 8.70 3.95 5.76
C GLY A 180 9.30 4.88 4.69
N LYS A 181 10.43 4.48 4.07
CA LYS A 181 11.01 5.19 2.92
C LYS A 181 10.13 5.13 1.66
N LEU A 182 9.30 4.08 1.52
CA LEU A 182 8.38 3.88 0.39
C LEU A 182 6.96 4.41 0.68
N CYS A 183 6.70 4.92 1.89
CA CYS A 183 5.40 5.46 2.28
C CYS A 183 5.18 6.84 1.63
N GLU A 184 4.41 6.89 0.55
CA GLU A 184 4.12 8.12 -0.19
C GLU A 184 2.92 8.90 0.39
N ASP A 185 1.98 8.21 1.02
CA ASP A 185 0.73 8.75 1.57
C ASP A 185 0.85 9.21 3.03
N GLY A 186 1.94 8.84 3.72
CA GLY A 186 2.14 9.13 5.14
C GLY A 186 1.29 8.27 6.07
N LEU A 187 0.63 7.22 5.57
CA LEU A 187 -0.19 6.33 6.38
C LEU A 187 0.63 5.13 6.84
N ILE A 188 0.59 4.88 8.15
CA ILE A 188 1.33 3.80 8.80
C ILE A 188 0.32 2.80 9.36
N PRO A 189 0.10 1.67 8.67
CA PRO A 189 -0.80 0.63 9.14
C PRO A 189 -0.16 -0.22 10.24
N ALA A 190 -0.99 -0.65 11.18
CA ALA A 190 -0.62 -1.61 12.20
C ALA A 190 -0.55 -3.03 11.65
N HIS A 191 0.22 -3.85 12.36
CA HIS A 191 0.19 -5.30 12.29
C HIS A 191 -1.14 -5.81 12.88
N GLU A 192 -1.64 -6.92 12.34
CA GLU A 192 -2.97 -7.46 12.68
C GLU A 192 -3.05 -8.04 14.12
N GLU A 193 -1.93 -8.53 14.65
CA GLU A 193 -1.81 -9.23 15.93
C GLU A 193 -1.20 -8.35 17.03
N TYR A 194 -0.08 -7.68 16.74
CA TYR A 194 0.69 -6.95 17.75
C TYR A 194 0.22 -5.51 17.84
N ARG A 195 -0.93 -5.33 18.49
CA ARG A 195 -1.57 -4.03 18.70
C ARG A 195 -2.33 -4.07 20.02
N LEU A 196 -2.27 -2.96 20.77
CA LEU A 196 -2.93 -2.84 22.07
C LEU A 196 -3.46 -1.42 22.27
N GLN A 197 -4.60 -1.35 22.95
CA GLN A 197 -5.21 -0.12 23.43
C GLN A 197 -5.28 -0.20 24.96
N LEU A 198 -4.90 0.87 25.63
CA LEU A 198 -5.02 0.99 27.08
C LEU A 198 -6.39 1.58 27.42
N THR A 199 -6.96 1.12 28.52
CA THR A 199 -8.11 1.78 29.14
C THR A 199 -7.69 3.13 29.73
N GLU A 200 -8.65 4.01 30.01
CA GLU A 200 -8.36 5.31 30.66
C GLU A 200 -7.55 5.16 31.96
N GLN A 201 -7.90 4.18 32.79
CA GLN A 201 -7.23 3.92 34.07
C GLN A 201 -5.80 3.41 33.89
N GLU A 202 -5.55 2.63 32.84
CA GLU A 202 -4.20 2.15 32.50
C GLU A 202 -3.37 3.27 31.89
N ALA A 203 -3.96 4.08 31.00
CA ALA A 203 -3.30 5.21 30.36
C ALA A 203 -2.83 6.25 31.40
N ASP A 204 -3.64 6.53 32.41
CA ASP A 204 -3.29 7.45 33.50
C ASP A 204 -2.08 6.98 34.33
N GLN A 205 -1.75 5.68 34.31
CA GLN A 205 -0.58 5.11 34.98
C GLN A 205 0.67 5.09 34.07
N MET A 206 0.50 5.34 32.78
CA MET A 206 1.54 5.21 31.75
C MET A 206 1.98 6.57 31.20
N LEU A 207 2.74 7.31 31.98
CA LEU A 207 3.29 8.61 31.57
C LEU A 207 4.46 8.45 30.59
N PHE A 208 4.39 9.12 29.44
CA PHE A 208 5.41 9.04 28.39
C PHE A 208 6.80 9.50 28.86
N TRP A 209 6.85 10.58 29.64
CA TRP A 209 8.10 11.17 30.12
C TRP A 209 8.81 10.36 31.21
N LYS A 210 8.19 9.28 31.72
CA LYS A 210 8.85 8.26 32.54
C LYS A 210 9.96 7.55 31.77
N TYR A 211 9.76 7.38 30.46
CA TYR A 211 10.67 6.61 29.59
C TYR A 211 11.53 7.52 28.72
N TYR A 212 10.91 8.53 28.11
CA TYR A 212 11.59 9.40 27.15
C TYR A 212 12.35 10.53 27.82
N VAL A 213 13.53 10.83 27.30
CA VAL A 213 14.31 12.03 27.63
C VAL A 213 15.00 12.55 26.39
N ASN A 214 15.03 13.87 26.23
CA ASN A 214 15.87 14.48 25.21
C ASN A 214 17.25 14.75 25.82
N GLU A 215 18.26 13.94 25.49
CA GLU A 215 19.60 14.08 26.07
C GLU A 215 20.27 15.44 25.78
N LYS A 216 19.80 16.19 24.76
CA LYS A 216 20.28 17.56 24.52
C LYS A 216 19.70 18.60 25.48
N SER A 217 18.61 18.26 26.16
CA SER A 217 17.89 19.14 27.09
C SER A 217 17.14 18.28 28.11
N PRO A 218 17.87 17.57 29.00
CA PRO A 218 17.28 16.56 29.89
C PRO A 218 16.28 17.17 30.89
N ASP A 219 16.49 18.43 31.27
CA ASP A 219 15.62 19.15 32.22
C ASP A 219 14.33 19.69 31.59
N LYS A 220 14.06 19.39 30.31
CA LYS A 220 12.91 19.92 29.56
C LYS A 220 12.01 18.81 29.04
N MET A 221 10.76 18.81 29.52
CA MET A 221 9.67 17.99 28.99
C MET A 221 8.87 18.78 27.96
N THR A 222 9.35 18.84 26.72
CA THR A 222 8.64 19.54 25.62
C THR A 222 8.51 18.73 24.33
N TRP A 223 7.27 18.64 23.81
CA TRP A 223 6.98 18.03 22.50
C TRP A 223 7.36 18.91 21.30
N ASN A 224 7.49 20.22 21.49
CA ASN A 224 7.85 21.19 20.44
C ASN A 224 7.00 21.02 19.17
N THR A 225 7.63 20.93 17.99
CA THR A 225 6.98 20.85 16.69
C THR A 225 7.05 19.44 16.11
N GLY A 226 6.00 19.07 15.37
CA GLY A 226 5.93 17.80 14.63
C GLY A 226 4.79 16.90 15.11
N LYS A 227 4.30 16.04 14.21
CA LYS A 227 3.25 15.08 14.51
C LYS A 227 3.77 13.88 15.31
N TYR A 228 5.01 13.49 15.03
CA TYR A 228 5.68 12.35 15.63
C TYR A 228 7.15 12.65 15.92
N ARG A 229 7.77 11.77 16.71
CA ARG A 229 9.23 11.72 16.93
C ARG A 229 9.72 10.28 16.82
N TYR A 230 10.99 10.12 16.47
CA TYR A 230 11.67 8.84 16.65
C TYR A 230 12.21 8.73 18.07
N PHE A 231 12.24 7.50 18.58
CA PHE A 231 12.75 7.21 19.91
C PHE A 231 13.33 5.79 19.98
N ASP A 232 14.05 5.51 21.06
CA ASP A 232 14.86 4.30 21.23
C ASP A 232 14.04 3.00 21.29
N ASN A 233 14.63 1.94 20.72
CA ASN A 233 14.08 0.58 20.76
C ASN A 233 13.96 0.09 22.21
N VAL A 234 14.92 0.44 23.07
CA VAL A 234 14.91 0.07 24.50
C VAL A 234 13.75 0.73 25.23
N TRP A 235 13.44 2.00 24.96
CA TRP A 235 12.31 2.69 25.60
C TRP A 235 10.97 2.07 25.22
N MET A 236 10.80 1.67 23.96
CA MET A 236 9.59 0.96 23.54
C MET A 236 9.46 -0.41 24.25
N ALA A 237 10.56 -1.17 24.38
CA ALA A 237 10.54 -2.43 25.11
C ALA A 237 10.19 -2.26 26.59
N GLN A 238 10.75 -1.24 27.25
CA GLN A 238 10.39 -0.89 28.64
C GLN A 238 8.91 -0.56 28.78
N ILE A 239 8.35 0.23 27.84
CA ILE A 239 6.93 0.56 27.84
C ILE A 239 6.08 -0.71 27.71
N LEU A 240 6.41 -1.61 26.78
CA LEU A 240 5.67 -2.86 26.61
C LEU A 240 5.75 -3.75 27.85
N GLN A 241 6.92 -3.85 28.50
CA GLN A 241 7.09 -4.60 29.74
C GLN A 241 6.24 -4.05 30.89
N ASP A 242 6.19 -2.73 31.03
CA ASP A 242 5.34 -2.09 32.04
C ASP A 242 3.85 -2.27 31.71
N ILE A 243 3.45 -2.28 30.42
CA ILE A 243 2.08 -2.60 29.99
C ILE A 243 1.71 -4.04 30.35
N VAL A 244 2.58 -5.02 30.12
CA VAL A 244 2.34 -6.42 30.52
C VAL A 244 2.09 -6.52 32.02
N SER A 245 2.87 -5.79 32.82
CA SER A 245 2.74 -5.78 34.28
C SER A 245 1.47 -5.07 34.76
N LEU A 246 0.94 -4.16 33.94
CA LEU A 246 -0.25 -3.37 34.23
C LEU A 246 -1.55 -4.14 33.93
N LYS A 247 -1.53 -5.03 32.94
CA LYS A 247 -2.71 -5.81 32.54
C LYS A 247 -3.15 -6.75 33.66
N SER A 248 -4.39 -6.55 34.13
CA SER A 248 -5.02 -7.40 35.14
C SER A 248 -5.77 -8.60 34.55
N ASP A 249 -6.26 -8.47 33.31
CA ASP A 249 -6.88 -9.58 32.59
C ASP A 249 -5.81 -10.54 32.04
N PRO A 250 -5.90 -11.86 32.32
CA PRO A 250 -4.88 -12.81 31.88
C PRO A 250 -4.72 -12.93 30.36
N GLU A 251 -5.78 -12.74 29.57
CA GLU A 251 -5.68 -12.86 28.11
C GLU A 251 -5.09 -11.58 27.51
N GLU A 252 -5.49 -10.40 27.99
CA GLU A 252 -4.84 -9.13 27.60
C GLU A 252 -3.36 -9.10 28.01
N GLN A 253 -3.02 -9.60 29.20
CA GLN A 253 -1.65 -9.73 29.66
C GLN A 253 -0.83 -10.63 28.74
N LYS A 254 -1.40 -11.78 28.35
CA LYS A 254 -0.77 -12.71 27.41
C LYS A 254 -0.58 -12.08 26.02
N GLN A 255 -1.57 -11.34 25.52
CA GLN A 255 -1.46 -10.61 24.24
C GLN A 255 -0.36 -9.53 24.31
N ALA A 256 -0.30 -8.78 25.41
CA ALA A 256 0.75 -7.80 25.64
C ALA A 256 2.14 -8.47 25.71
N GLN A 257 2.25 -9.63 26.36
CA GLN A 257 3.51 -10.38 26.43
C GLN A 257 3.92 -10.88 25.03
N GLN A 258 2.99 -11.40 24.23
CA GLN A 258 3.27 -11.81 22.86
C GLN A 258 3.76 -10.64 21.99
N PHE A 259 3.21 -9.45 22.19
CA PHE A 259 3.72 -8.23 21.56
C PHE A 259 5.15 -7.95 22.05
N LEU A 260 5.41 -7.87 23.35
CA LEU A 260 6.75 -7.65 23.89
C LEU A 260 7.77 -8.65 23.33
N ASP A 261 7.46 -9.94 23.36
CA ASP A 261 8.31 -11.02 22.85
C ASP A 261 8.63 -10.82 21.36
N HIS A 262 7.61 -10.55 20.56
CA HIS A 262 7.78 -10.30 19.14
C HIS A 262 8.65 -9.05 18.90
N PHE A 263 8.37 -7.96 19.60
CA PHE A 263 9.12 -6.71 19.49
C PHE A 263 10.60 -6.90 19.85
N CYS A 264 10.89 -7.56 20.98
CA CYS A 264 12.23 -7.86 21.44
C CYS A 264 12.98 -8.73 20.43
N ARG A 265 12.34 -9.78 19.90
CA ARG A 265 12.91 -10.63 18.85
C ARG A 265 13.26 -9.84 17.58
N MET A 266 12.37 -8.97 17.13
CA MET A 266 12.57 -8.16 15.92
C MET A 266 13.68 -7.11 16.09
N ASN A 267 13.90 -6.63 17.31
CA ASN A 267 14.90 -5.60 17.64
C ASN A 267 16.17 -6.14 18.30
N GLN A 268 16.31 -7.47 18.42
CA GLN A 268 17.46 -8.14 19.06
C GLN A 268 17.69 -7.67 20.50
N ILE A 269 16.62 -7.50 21.26
CA ILE A 269 16.63 -7.09 22.67
C ILE A 269 16.42 -8.33 23.55
N ILE A 270 17.22 -8.45 24.60
CA ILE A 270 17.03 -9.44 25.66
C ILE A 270 16.19 -8.77 26.75
N GLU A 271 14.97 -9.26 26.97
CA GLU A 271 14.02 -8.64 27.88
C GLU A 271 14.55 -8.59 29.33
N GLN A 272 15.25 -9.62 29.77
CA GLN A 272 15.80 -9.73 31.13
C GLN A 272 16.89 -8.68 31.41
N ASP A 273 17.51 -8.14 30.36
CA ASP A 273 18.58 -7.14 30.45
C ASP A 273 18.05 -5.71 30.30
N LEU A 274 16.73 -5.52 30.23
CA LEU A 274 16.15 -4.19 30.09
C LEU A 274 16.49 -3.32 31.32
N PRO A 275 17.07 -2.13 31.12
CA PRO A 275 17.29 -1.21 32.22
C PRO A 275 15.96 -0.70 32.75
N LYS A 276 15.96 -0.11 33.96
CA LYS A 276 14.79 0.62 34.44
C LYS A 276 14.55 1.89 33.61
N PRO A 277 13.29 2.37 33.50
CA PRO A 277 13.00 3.66 32.90
C PRO A 277 13.81 4.77 33.56
N ASN A 278 14.43 5.62 32.74
CA ASN A 278 15.26 6.74 33.17
C ASN A 278 14.97 7.99 32.31
N GLY A 279 13.69 8.21 32.02
CA GLY A 279 13.19 9.38 31.29
C GLY A 279 13.26 10.66 32.12
N ALA A 280 12.80 11.76 31.53
CA ALA A 280 12.89 13.09 32.15
C ALA A 280 12.21 13.13 33.54
N LEU A 281 11.05 12.48 33.70
CA LEU A 281 10.34 12.40 34.99
C LEU A 281 11.10 11.62 36.07
N MET A 282 11.99 10.71 35.69
CA MET A 282 12.78 9.91 36.63
C MET A 282 14.06 10.66 37.07
N ARG A 283 14.40 11.73 36.35
CA ARG A 283 15.60 12.55 36.59
C ARG A 283 15.29 13.90 37.26
N SER A 284 14.02 14.30 37.29
CA SER A 284 13.52 15.54 37.88
C SER A 284 13.29 15.46 39.39
#